data_AF-A0A9P5NE44-F1
#
_entry.id   AF-A0A9P5NE44-F1
#
_cell.length_a   1.000
_cell.length_b   1.000
_cell.length_c   1.000
_cell.angle_alpha   90.00
_cell.angle_beta   90.00
_cell.angle_gamma   90.00
#
_symmetry.space_group_name_H-M   'P 1'
#
loop_
_entity.id
_entity.type
_entity.pdbx_description
1 polymer ?
#
loop_
_entity_poly.entity_id
_entity_poly.type
_entity_poly.pdbx_seq_one_letter_code
_entity_poly.pdbx_strand_id
1 'polypeptide(L)'
;LFTKHFCQHPSLPDRHGTWTKEEIRDNAVKELYDFCKARGLREVWGYMWACWYSPKMWKLWARSSSPYISRLRTTMGVENFWRQLKHDYLHNVVRPRLDHLVWVLIYKVTPRYMARMHNLEDNYRLGRSRTLTTYQKYFKTAWKKL
;
A
#
# COMPACT_ATOMS: atom_id res chain seq x y z
N LEU A 1 -15.64 11.36 3.54
CA LEU A 1 -14.61 12.40 3.30
C LEU A 1 -13.20 11.79 3.32
N PHE A 2 -12.67 11.32 4.45
CA PHE A 2 -11.29 10.79 4.54
C PHE A 2 -10.95 9.64 3.59
N THR A 3 -11.84 8.65 3.44
CA THR A 3 -11.63 7.53 2.52
C THR A 3 -11.53 7.97 1.07
N LYS A 4 -12.30 9.01 0.68
CA LYS A 4 -12.22 9.62 -0.66
C LYS A 4 -10.83 10.23 -0.86
N HIS A 5 -10.40 11.07 0.09
CA HIS A 5 -9.10 11.74 0.03
C HIS A 5 -7.93 10.74 0.00
N PHE A 6 -8.03 9.64 0.76
CA PHE A 6 -7.05 8.55 0.74
C PHE A 6 -6.96 7.86 -0.63
N CYS A 7 -8.11 7.59 -1.26
CA CYS A 7 -8.20 6.77 -2.46
C CYS A 7 -7.90 7.54 -3.76
N GLN A 8 -7.94 8.87 -3.76
CA GLN A 8 -7.67 9.68 -4.94
C GLN A 8 -6.22 9.51 -5.42
N HIS A 9 -6.06 9.39 -6.73
CA HIS A 9 -4.77 9.19 -7.38
C HIS A 9 -4.80 9.78 -8.81
N PRO A 10 -3.72 10.41 -9.29
CA PRO A 10 -3.67 11.00 -10.64
C PRO A 10 -3.91 10.03 -11.80
N SER A 11 -3.80 8.73 -11.58
CA SER A 11 -4.07 7.72 -12.62
C SER A 11 -5.44 7.06 -12.49
N LEU A 12 -6.25 7.47 -11.50
CA LEU A 12 -7.63 7.02 -11.36
C LEU A 12 -8.55 8.18 -11.75
N PRO A 13 -9.34 8.05 -12.83
CA PRO A 13 -10.26 9.11 -13.23
C PRO A 13 -11.33 9.30 -12.15
N ASP A 14 -11.61 10.56 -11.82
CA ASP A 14 -12.79 10.95 -11.02
C ASP A 14 -13.93 11.36 -11.97
N ARG A 15 -15.12 11.61 -11.43
CA ARG A 15 -16.30 12.08 -12.19
C ARG A 15 -16.04 13.36 -12.99
N HIS A 16 -15.07 14.16 -12.57
CA HIS A 16 -14.69 15.43 -13.17
C HIS A 16 -13.41 15.33 -14.02
N GLY A 17 -12.94 14.12 -14.32
CA GLY A 17 -11.72 13.88 -15.09
C GLY A 17 -10.52 13.52 -14.22
N THR A 18 -9.33 13.75 -14.76
CA THR A 18 -8.06 13.41 -14.11
C THR A 18 -7.44 14.66 -13.49
N TRP A 19 -7.01 14.57 -12.23
CA TRP A 19 -6.38 15.67 -11.51
C TRP A 19 -4.92 15.37 -11.21
N THR A 20 -4.13 16.43 -11.13
CA THR A 20 -2.75 16.37 -10.65
C THR A 20 -2.70 16.05 -9.15
N LYS A 21 -1.54 15.61 -8.65
CA LYS A 21 -1.36 15.28 -7.23
C LYS A 21 -1.55 16.51 -6.34
N GLU A 22 -1.18 17.69 -6.83
CA GLU A 22 -1.37 18.99 -6.18
C GLU A 22 -2.85 19.34 -6.10
N GLU A 23 -3.58 19.28 -7.22
CA GLU A 23 -5.02 19.57 -7.28
C GLU A 23 -5.83 18.64 -6.37
N ILE A 24 -5.49 17.35 -6.33
CA ILE A 24 -6.13 16.38 -5.43
C ILE A 24 -5.97 16.83 -3.97
N ARG A 25 -4.77 17.25 -3.57
CA ARG A 25 -4.53 17.70 -2.20
C ARG A 25 -5.28 18.99 -1.90
N ASP A 26 -5.19 19.97 -2.79
CA ASP A 26 -5.79 21.28 -2.57
C ASP A 26 -7.32 21.19 -2.48
N ASN A 27 -7.93 20.36 -3.33
CA ASN A 27 -9.37 20.06 -3.26
C ASN A 27 -9.73 19.34 -1.95
N ALA A 28 -8.95 18.36 -1.52
CA ALA A 28 -9.19 17.62 -0.27
C ALA A 28 -9.04 18.51 0.98
N VAL A 29 -8.05 19.41 0.98
CA VAL A 29 -7.81 20.42 2.03
C VAL A 29 -9.00 21.36 2.11
N LYS A 30 -9.44 21.90 0.97
CA LYS A 30 -10.58 22.82 0.89
C LYS A 30 -11.88 22.16 1.34
N GLU A 31 -12.15 20.94 0.86
CA GLU A 31 -13.33 20.16 1.25
C GLU A 31 -13.40 19.93 2.76
N LEU A 32 -12.27 19.58 3.40
CA LEU A 32 -12.20 19.42 4.85
C LEU A 32 -12.33 20.75 5.59
N TYR A 33 -11.66 21.80 5.13
CA TYR A 33 -11.73 23.12 5.75
C TYR A 33 -13.16 23.66 5.74
N ASP A 34 -13.84 23.60 4.60
CA ASP A 34 -15.23 24.03 4.44
C ASP A 34 -16.16 23.18 5.32
N PHE A 35 -15.93 21.87 5.40
CA PHE A 35 -16.67 20.97 6.28
C PHE A 35 -16.55 21.36 7.76
N CYS A 36 -15.33 21.68 8.22
CA CYS A 36 -15.05 22.09 9.60
C CYS A 36 -15.59 23.50 9.88
N LYS A 37 -15.41 24.44 8.95
CA LYS A 37 -15.86 25.83 9.06
C LYS A 37 -17.38 25.92 9.16
N ALA A 38 -18.11 25.19 8.31
CA ALA A 38 -19.57 25.15 8.33
C ALA A 38 -20.15 24.59 9.64
N ARG A 39 -19.36 23.84 10.42
CA ARG A 39 -19.77 23.22 11.69
C ARG A 39 -19.13 23.85 12.93
N GLY A 40 -18.34 24.91 12.75
CA GLY A 40 -17.62 25.55 13.85
C GLY A 40 -16.51 24.68 14.49
N LEU A 41 -16.05 23.63 13.82
CA LEU A 41 -15.08 22.64 14.36
C LEU A 41 -13.63 23.11 14.19
N ARG A 42 -13.25 24.20 14.88
CA ARG A 42 -11.93 24.84 14.72
C ARG A 42 -10.78 23.98 15.23
N GLU A 43 -10.96 23.33 16.38
CA GLU A 43 -9.95 22.45 16.99
C GLU A 43 -9.71 21.21 16.12
N VAL A 44 -10.80 20.64 15.58
CA VAL A 44 -10.73 19.50 14.66
C VAL A 44 -9.96 19.88 13.40
N TRP A 45 -10.21 21.07 12.84
CA TRP A 45 -9.43 21.56 11.71
C TRP A 45 -7.93 21.68 12.05
N GLY A 46 -7.59 22.26 13.20
CA GLY A 46 -6.21 22.39 13.66
C GLY A 46 -5.50 21.03 13.76
N TYR A 47 -6.16 20.04 14.37
CA TYR A 47 -5.65 18.67 14.45
C TYR A 47 -5.48 18.03 13.07
N MET A 48 -6.50 18.13 12.22
CA MET A 48 -6.47 17.53 10.88
C MET A 48 -5.37 18.15 10.00
N TRP A 49 -5.20 19.47 10.05
CA TRP A 49 -4.12 20.14 9.34
C TRP A 49 -2.74 19.67 9.83
N ALA A 50 -2.51 19.70 11.15
CA ALA A 50 -1.23 19.35 11.73
C ALA A 50 -0.84 17.89 11.44
N CYS A 51 -1.79 16.95 11.58
CA CYS A 51 -1.52 15.52 11.53
C CYS A 51 -1.74 14.87 10.16
N TRP A 52 -2.54 15.46 9.25
CA TRP A 52 -2.96 14.80 8.01
C TRP A 52 -2.78 15.65 6.76
N TYR A 53 -3.25 16.90 6.77
CA TYR A 53 -3.39 17.70 5.53
C TYR A 53 -2.23 18.65 5.24
N SER A 54 -1.31 18.85 6.20
CA SER A 54 -0.07 19.57 5.95
C SER A 54 0.76 18.86 4.87
N PRO A 55 1.50 19.59 4.01
CA PRO A 55 2.30 18.98 2.94
C PRO A 55 3.26 17.88 3.42
N LYS A 56 3.83 18.06 4.63
CA LYS A 56 4.73 17.10 5.27
C LYS A 56 4.01 15.79 5.62
N MET A 57 2.77 15.86 6.08
CA MET A 57 1.99 14.69 6.50
C MET A 57 1.24 14.04 5.36
N TRP A 58 0.74 14.82 4.40
CA TRP A 58 -0.02 14.33 3.24
C TRP A 58 0.68 13.18 2.52
N LYS A 59 1.99 13.34 2.27
CA LYS A 59 2.82 12.34 1.59
C LYS A 59 2.91 10.97 2.28
N LEU A 60 2.58 10.91 3.58
CA LEU A 60 2.71 9.70 4.38
C LEU A 60 1.47 8.80 4.30
N TRP A 61 0.31 9.36 3.94
CA TRP A 61 -0.95 8.61 3.96
C TRP A 61 -1.74 8.69 2.66
N ALA A 62 -1.70 9.80 1.93
CA ALA A 62 -2.46 9.95 0.70
C ALA A 62 -1.86 9.11 -0.42
N ARG A 63 -2.70 8.45 -1.23
CA ARG A 63 -2.20 7.69 -2.39
C ARG A 63 -1.69 8.62 -3.49
N SER A 64 -2.27 9.81 -3.64
CA SER A 64 -1.90 10.76 -4.70
C SER A 64 -0.46 11.23 -4.67
N SER A 65 0.24 11.11 -3.53
CA SER A 65 1.67 11.46 -3.44
C SER A 65 2.60 10.37 -3.94
N SER A 66 2.14 9.13 -4.07
CA SER A 66 2.92 8.01 -4.59
C SER A 66 2.75 7.94 -6.10
N PRO A 67 3.81 7.70 -6.89
CA PRO A 67 3.67 7.39 -8.32
C PRO A 67 3.08 5.99 -8.55
N TYR A 68 3.06 5.15 -7.52
CA TYR A 68 2.59 3.77 -7.58
C TYR A 68 1.25 3.62 -6.87
N ILE A 69 0.28 2.97 -7.52
CA ILE A 69 -0.96 2.50 -6.88
C ILE A 69 -0.72 1.10 -6.31
N SER A 70 -0.85 0.96 -5.00
CA SER A 70 -0.97 -0.37 -4.40
C SER A 70 -2.27 -1.03 -4.85
N ARG A 71 -2.15 -2.12 -5.61
CA ARG A 71 -3.29 -2.98 -6.02
C ARG A 71 -3.93 -3.71 -4.84
N LEU A 72 -3.21 -3.85 -3.73
CA LEU A 72 -3.65 -4.56 -2.53
C LEU A 72 -4.06 -3.56 -1.44
N ARG A 73 -5.17 -3.83 -0.75
CA ARG A 73 -5.47 -3.13 0.51
C ARG A 73 -4.37 -3.49 1.52
N THR A 74 -3.75 -2.46 2.08
CA THR A 74 -2.65 -2.60 3.05
C THR A 74 -3.07 -3.42 4.27
N THR A 75 -4.33 -3.31 4.71
CA THR A 75 -4.87 -4.10 5.83
C THR A 75 -4.79 -5.61 5.59
N MET A 76 -5.25 -6.08 4.42
CA MET A 76 -5.16 -7.50 4.04
C MET A 76 -3.72 -7.96 3.88
N GLY A 77 -2.85 -7.10 3.34
CA GLY A 77 -1.42 -7.38 3.21
C GLY A 77 -0.74 -7.58 4.56
N VAL A 78 -1.02 -6.69 5.52
CA VAL A 78 -0.50 -6.75 6.88
C VAL A 78 -1.04 -7.96 7.64
N GLU A 79 -2.34 -8.24 7.57
CA GLU A 79 -2.95 -9.43 8.20
C GLU A 79 -2.36 -10.72 7.64
N ASN A 80 -2.23 -10.81 6.31
CA ASN A 80 -1.63 -11.97 5.66
C ASN A 80 -0.15 -12.13 6.03
N PHE A 81 0.60 -11.03 6.12
CA PHE A 81 1.98 -11.02 6.59
C PHE A 81 2.08 -11.61 8.00
N TRP A 82 1.28 -11.11 8.95
CA TRP A 82 1.29 -11.62 10.32
C TRP A 82 0.83 -13.08 10.42
N ARG A 83 -0.11 -13.50 9.58
CA ARG A 83 -0.50 -14.92 9.47
C ARG A 83 0.68 -15.79 9.03
N GLN A 84 1.39 -15.39 7.97
CA GLN A 84 2.57 -16.10 7.47
C GLN A 84 3.70 -16.11 8.49
N LEU A 85 3.96 -14.97 9.15
CA LEU A 85 5.00 -14.86 10.16
C LEU A 85 4.77 -15.84 11.31
N LYS A 86 3.52 -15.88 11.82
CA LYS A 86 3.13 -16.80 12.89
C LYS A 86 3.29 -18.26 12.47
N HIS A 87 2.80 -18.60 11.29
CA HIS A 87 2.82 -19.97 10.78
C HIS A 87 4.25 -20.45 10.46
N ASP A 88 5.03 -19.66 9.73
CA ASP A 88 6.33 -20.10 9.21
C ASP A 88 7.44 -20.01 10.26
N TYR A 89 7.41 -19.00 11.15
CA TYR A 89 8.55 -18.70 12.03
C TYR A 89 8.25 -18.82 13.52
N LEU A 90 7.00 -18.71 13.95
CA LEU A 90 6.63 -18.67 15.37
C LEU A 90 5.68 -19.81 15.79
N HIS A 91 5.53 -20.85 14.97
CA HIS A 91 4.59 -21.95 15.24
C HIS A 91 4.88 -22.68 16.56
N ASN A 92 6.15 -22.78 16.96
CA ASN A 92 6.57 -23.43 18.21
C ASN A 92 6.73 -22.47 19.40
N VAL A 93 6.56 -21.16 19.18
CA VAL A 93 6.82 -20.14 20.22
C VAL A 93 5.52 -19.46 20.60
N VAL A 94 4.91 -19.94 21.68
CA VAL A 94 3.75 -19.29 22.27
C VAL A 94 4.24 -18.04 23.01
N ARG A 95 3.96 -16.85 22.45
CA ARG A 95 4.38 -15.52 22.95
C ARG A 95 5.89 -15.28 22.90
N PRO A 96 6.47 -15.06 21.71
CA PRO A 96 7.89 -14.70 21.60
C PRO A 96 8.20 -13.41 22.36
N ARG A 97 9.36 -13.38 23.04
CA ARG A 97 9.92 -12.12 23.54
C ARG A 97 10.16 -11.18 22.35
N LEU A 98 10.03 -9.87 22.59
CA LEU A 98 10.21 -8.85 21.55
C LEU A 98 11.55 -8.99 20.81
N ASP A 99 12.62 -9.23 21.57
CA ASP A 99 13.97 -9.42 21.01
C ASP A 99 14.05 -10.59 20.03
N HIS A 100 13.47 -11.74 20.39
CA HIS A 100 13.41 -12.90 19.50
C HIS A 100 12.61 -12.62 18.23
N LEU A 101 11.49 -11.90 18.35
CA LEU A 101 10.68 -11.49 17.20
C LEU A 101 11.47 -10.57 16.27
N VAL A 102 12.19 -9.58 16.82
CA VAL A 102 13.04 -8.66 16.07
C VAL A 102 14.15 -9.42 15.35
N TRP A 103 14.81 -10.35 16.03
CA TRP A 103 15.83 -11.20 15.41
C TRP A 103 15.25 -12.03 14.25
N VAL A 104 14.08 -12.65 14.42
CA VAL A 104 13.39 -13.37 13.34
C VAL A 104 13.09 -12.46 12.15
N LEU A 105 12.58 -11.25 12.40
CA LEU A 105 12.26 -10.28 11.35
C LEU A 105 13.51 -9.88 10.54
N ILE A 106 14.61 -9.57 11.23
CA ILE A 106 15.85 -9.11 10.60
C ILE A 106 16.53 -10.25 9.84
N TYR A 107 16.73 -11.40 10.49
CA TYR A 107 17.62 -12.44 9.96
C TYR A 107 16.91 -13.53 9.15
N LYS A 108 15.61 -13.74 9.35
CA LYS A 108 14.87 -14.81 8.65
C LYS A 108 13.87 -14.27 7.63
N VAL A 109 13.10 -13.25 8.03
CA VAL A 109 11.98 -12.76 7.23
C VAL A 109 12.47 -11.84 6.12
N THR A 110 13.23 -10.80 6.48
CA THR A 110 13.73 -9.78 5.54
C THR A 110 14.53 -10.39 4.39
N PRO A 111 15.51 -11.29 4.62
CA PRO A 111 16.30 -11.87 3.53
C PRO A 111 15.45 -12.72 2.57
N ARG A 112 14.44 -13.45 3.09
CA ARG A 112 13.53 -14.24 2.26
C ARG A 112 12.67 -13.35 1.37
N TYR A 113 12.17 -12.23 1.89
CA TYR A 113 11.44 -11.26 1.08
C TYR A 113 12.34 -10.58 0.05
N MET A 114 13.55 -10.16 0.42
CA MET A 114 14.52 -9.57 -0.52
C MET A 114 14.90 -10.54 -1.64
N ALA A 115 15.18 -11.80 -1.33
CA ALA A 115 15.45 -12.83 -2.34
C ALA A 115 14.25 -13.03 -3.29
N ARG A 116 13.02 -13.00 -2.77
CA ARG A 116 11.81 -13.08 -3.58
C ARG A 116 11.58 -11.82 -4.43
N MET A 117 11.93 -10.65 -3.91
CA MET A 117 11.85 -9.38 -4.65
C MET A 117 12.85 -9.36 -5.80
N HIS A 118 14.09 -9.79 -5.57
CA HIS A 118 15.08 -9.96 -6.65
C HIS A 118 14.55 -10.85 -7.77
N ASN A 119 13.85 -11.95 -7.45
CA ASN A 119 13.24 -12.80 -8.47
C ASN A 119 12.17 -12.12 -9.34
N LEU A 120 11.61 -11.00 -8.87
CA LEU A 120 10.61 -10.19 -9.59
C LEU A 120 11.25 -9.08 -10.42
N GLU A 121 12.53 -8.77 -10.22
CA GLU A 121 13.26 -7.79 -11.02
C GLU A 121 13.51 -8.34 -12.43
N ASP A 122 13.42 -7.48 -13.43
CA ASP A 122 13.61 -7.86 -14.84
C ASP A 122 15.02 -8.40 -15.13
N ASN A 123 16.00 -8.02 -14.30
CA ASN A 123 17.38 -8.43 -14.43
C ASN A 123 17.64 -9.87 -13.94
N TYR A 124 16.72 -10.46 -13.17
CA TYR A 124 16.92 -11.80 -12.60
C TYR A 124 16.98 -12.91 -13.66
N ARG A 125 16.42 -12.65 -14.85
CA ARG A 125 16.38 -13.61 -15.97
C ARG A 125 16.76 -12.98 -17.31
N LEU A 126 17.88 -12.25 -17.36
CA LEU A 126 18.37 -11.67 -18.62
C LEU A 126 18.49 -12.69 -19.78
N GLY A 127 18.78 -13.96 -19.47
CA GLY A 127 18.91 -15.04 -20.47
C GLY A 127 17.70 -15.98 -20.63
N ARG A 128 16.56 -15.72 -19.98
CA ARG A 128 15.36 -16.60 -20.07
C ARG A 128 14.09 -15.77 -20.17
N SER A 129 13.08 -16.31 -20.84
CA SER A 129 11.76 -15.68 -20.88
C SER A 129 11.16 -15.50 -19.47
N ARG A 130 10.41 -14.41 -19.28
CA ARG A 130 9.73 -14.09 -18.02
C ARG A 130 8.85 -15.26 -17.57
N THR A 131 8.83 -15.52 -16.27
CA THR A 131 7.95 -16.55 -15.72
C THR A 131 6.49 -16.19 -16.00
N LEU A 132 5.75 -17.08 -16.65
CA LEU A 132 4.32 -16.91 -16.85
C LEU A 132 3.63 -16.73 -15.49
N THR A 133 2.78 -15.69 -15.40
CA THR A 133 1.90 -15.49 -14.25
C THR A 133 0.94 -16.67 -14.11
N THR A 134 0.37 -16.87 -12.91
CA THR A 134 -0.57 -17.97 -12.65
C THR A 134 -1.74 -17.96 -13.64
N TYR A 135 -2.25 -16.78 -13.99
CA TYR A 135 -3.30 -16.60 -14.99
C TYR A 135 -2.85 -17.04 -16.40
N GLN A 136 -1.67 -16.60 -16.84
CA GLN A 136 -1.11 -16.98 -18.14
C GLN A 136 -0.84 -18.50 -18.23
N LYS A 137 -0.43 -19.14 -17.12
CA LYS A 137 -0.30 -20.59 -17.04
C LYS A 137 -1.67 -21.26 -17.22
N TYR A 138 -2.69 -20.82 -16.49
CA TYR A 138 -4.05 -21.35 -16.64
C TYR A 138 -4.56 -21.23 -18.08
N PHE A 139 -4.41 -20.05 -18.68
CA PHE A 139 -4.79 -19.79 -20.07
C PHE A 139 -4.07 -20.72 -21.05
N LYS A 140 -2.73 -20.83 -20.95
CA LYS A 140 -1.94 -21.75 -21.80
C LYS A 140 -2.39 -23.19 -21.68
N THR A 141 -2.79 -23.61 -20.48
CA THR A 141 -3.24 -24.98 -20.21
C THR A 141 -4.61 -25.24 -20.84
N ALA A 142 -5.52 -24.27 -20.76
CA ALA A 142 -6.83 -24.32 -21.42
C ALA A 142 -6.68 -24.31 -22.95
N TRP A 143 -5.80 -23.47 -23.48
CA TRP A 143 -5.54 -23.34 -24.92
C TRP A 143 -5.00 -24.64 -25.54
N LYS A 144 -4.17 -25.39 -24.83
CA LYS A 144 -3.63 -26.68 -25.30
C LYS A 144 -4.64 -27.83 -25.32
N LYS A 145 -5.81 -27.65 -24.68
CA LYS A 145 -6.87 -28.66 -24.61
C LYS A 145 -7.94 -28.47 -25.70
N LEU A 146 -7.91 -27.33 -26.39
CA LEU A 146 -8.64 -27.07 -27.63
C LEU A 146 -7.84 -27.61 -28.81
#